data_AF-A0A7X6Z3S6-F1
#
_entry.id   AF-A0A7X6Z3S6-F1
#
_cell.length_a   1.000
_cell.length_b   1.000
_cell.length_c   1.000
_cell.angle_alpha   90.00
_cell.angle_beta   90.00
_cell.angle_gamma   90.00
#
_symmetry.space_group_name_H-M   'P 1'
#
loop_
_entity.id
_entity.type
_entity.pdbx_description
1 polymer ?
#
loop_
_entity_poly.entity_id
_entity_poly.type
_entity_poly.pdbx_seq_one_letter_code
_entity_poly.pdbx_strand_id
1 'polypeptide(L)'
;MRKGFFKSIVFSVVFISCLNQQIASAAVNKTIRVVTTKTLYNAFGSSETTKNYASAKINDLKYSFAEFGISFTPTFSIITYNDFPSDDCPLSPLSVCTSSCASALTARHKYYIKNLNWLSNNYSFQNNNFLLAIQGNVFNSGILGVTEFVGGNRVVIACPSNQSAILDSRILQHEMSHVYGMYDGGCTGKCVMSGGFDTTPISTQRNIWCSYHYNQFIPR
;
A
#
# COMPACT_ATOMS: atom_id res chain seq x y z
N MET A 1 -61.86 -32.52 -8.62
CA MET A 1 -60.52 -32.66 -9.24
C MET A 1 -60.11 -31.32 -9.86
N ARG A 2 -59.32 -30.51 -9.14
CA ARG A 2 -58.73 -29.27 -9.68
C ARG A 2 -57.23 -29.49 -9.84
N LYS A 3 -56.75 -29.40 -11.08
CA LYS A 3 -55.33 -29.54 -11.45
C LYS A 3 -54.58 -28.31 -10.92
N GLY A 4 -53.59 -28.53 -10.04
CA GLY A 4 -52.69 -27.49 -9.57
C GLY A 4 -51.68 -27.13 -10.65
N PHE A 5 -51.73 -25.88 -11.12
CA PHE A 5 -50.68 -25.28 -11.93
C PHE A 5 -49.54 -24.85 -11.01
N PHE A 6 -48.45 -25.61 -10.96
CA PHE A 6 -47.19 -25.13 -10.43
C PHE A 6 -46.59 -24.14 -11.44
N LYS A 7 -46.67 -22.85 -11.15
CA LYS A 7 -45.83 -21.84 -11.82
C LYS A 7 -44.40 -22.01 -11.28
N SER A 8 -43.50 -22.56 -12.10
CA SER A 8 -42.06 -22.49 -11.84
C SER A 8 -41.64 -21.02 -11.85
N ILE A 9 -41.38 -20.46 -10.67
CA ILE A 9 -40.71 -19.18 -10.53
C ILE A 9 -39.23 -19.45 -10.82
N VAL A 10 -38.79 -19.11 -12.03
CA VAL A 10 -37.36 -19.07 -12.36
C VAL A 10 -36.78 -17.87 -11.64
N PHE A 11 -36.16 -18.10 -10.48
CA PHE A 11 -35.25 -17.13 -9.88
C PHE A 11 -34.01 -17.04 -10.79
N SER A 12 -34.00 -16.08 -11.70
CA SER A 12 -32.74 -15.58 -12.24
C SER A 12 -32.00 -14.92 -11.08
N VAL A 13 -31.08 -15.67 -10.47
CA VAL A 13 -30.00 -15.08 -9.71
C VAL A 13 -29.13 -14.36 -10.74
N VAL A 14 -29.42 -13.08 -10.95
CA VAL A 14 -28.45 -12.18 -11.55
C VAL A 14 -27.30 -12.17 -10.56
N PHE A 15 -26.24 -12.94 -10.86
CA PHE A 15 -24.93 -12.64 -10.32
C PHE A 15 -24.57 -11.27 -10.89
N ILE A 16 -24.96 -10.20 -10.19
CA ILE A 16 -24.27 -8.93 -10.30
C ILE A 16 -22.87 -9.27 -9.82
N SER A 17 -21.99 -9.51 -10.77
CA SER A 17 -20.57 -9.65 -10.50
C SER A 17 -20.16 -8.39 -9.74
N CYS A 18 -19.90 -8.52 -8.45
CA CYS A 18 -19.22 -7.52 -7.63
C CYS A 18 -17.74 -7.36 -8.05
N LEU A 19 -17.45 -7.40 -9.36
CA LEU A 19 -16.16 -7.14 -9.97
C LEU A 19 -16.04 -5.71 -10.51
N ASN A 20 -17.12 -4.92 -10.45
CA ASN A 20 -17.14 -3.53 -10.93
C ASN A 20 -17.25 -2.46 -9.82
N GLN A 21 -17.30 -2.85 -8.54
CA GLN A 21 -17.37 -1.88 -7.43
C GLN A 21 -15.99 -1.60 -6.83
N GLN A 22 -15.09 -0.96 -7.59
CA GLN A 22 -14.03 -0.13 -7.00
C GLN A 22 -13.27 0.78 -8.00
N ILE A 23 -13.65 0.78 -9.28
CA ILE A 23 -13.11 1.72 -10.30
C ILE A 23 -13.69 3.14 -10.10
N ALA A 24 -14.78 3.29 -9.35
CA ALA A 24 -15.41 4.57 -9.06
C ALA A 24 -14.72 5.34 -7.92
N SER A 25 -13.52 5.86 -8.18
CA SER A 25 -12.95 7.06 -7.51
C SER A 25 -11.66 7.55 -8.19
N ALA A 26 -11.49 7.35 -9.50
CA ALA A 26 -10.54 8.16 -10.25
C ALA A 26 -11.06 9.62 -10.23
N ALA A 27 -10.22 10.56 -9.77
CA ALA A 27 -10.54 11.98 -9.49
C ALA A 27 -11.12 12.35 -8.10
N VAL A 28 -10.72 11.66 -7.02
CA VAL A 28 -11.00 12.16 -5.65
C VAL A 28 -9.70 12.59 -4.98
N ASN A 29 -9.62 13.85 -4.52
CA ASN A 29 -8.56 14.31 -3.63
C ASN A 29 -8.54 13.39 -2.39
N LYS A 30 -7.44 12.67 -2.16
CA LYS A 30 -7.29 11.83 -0.98
C LYS A 30 -6.47 12.55 0.08
N THR A 31 -7.03 12.72 1.27
CA THR A 31 -6.25 13.13 2.44
C THR A 31 -5.51 11.90 2.98
N ILE A 32 -4.19 11.99 3.08
CA ILE A 32 -3.31 10.92 3.57
C ILE A 32 -2.81 11.29 4.96
N ARG A 33 -3.04 10.44 5.97
CA ARG A 33 -2.27 10.55 7.21
C ARG A 33 -0.98 9.78 7.05
N VAL A 34 0.14 10.50 7.12
CA VAL A 34 1.48 9.92 7.07
C VAL A 34 1.97 9.69 8.50
N VAL A 35 2.30 8.45 8.77
CA VAL A 35 2.87 7.95 10.02
C VAL A 35 4.32 7.57 9.77
N THR A 36 5.25 8.19 10.49
CA THR A 36 6.67 7.81 10.42
C THR A 36 7.11 7.16 11.71
N THR A 37 7.88 6.08 11.63
CA THR A 37 8.29 5.29 12.81
C THR A 37 9.58 5.78 13.44
N LYS A 38 9.88 5.26 14.64
CA LYS A 38 11.17 5.40 15.32
C LYS A 38 12.34 4.86 14.50
N THR A 39 12.17 3.75 13.78
CA THR A 39 13.23 3.22 12.91
C THR A 39 13.58 4.17 11.77
N LEU A 40 12.59 4.86 11.20
CA LEU A 40 12.83 5.92 10.22
C LEU A 40 13.46 7.16 10.86
N TYR A 41 13.00 7.55 12.06
CA TYR A 41 13.61 8.63 12.83
C TYR A 41 15.10 8.38 13.08
N ASN A 42 15.46 7.19 13.54
CA ASN A 42 16.85 6.81 13.82
C ASN A 42 17.72 6.86 12.56
N ALA A 43 17.15 6.54 11.39
CA ALA A 43 17.85 6.61 10.11
C ALA A 43 18.17 8.05 9.67
N PHE A 44 17.30 9.02 10.00
CA PHE A 44 17.43 10.42 9.54
C PHE A 44 17.86 11.41 10.63
N GLY A 45 17.93 10.98 11.89
CA GLY A 45 18.52 11.71 13.02
C GLY A 45 17.68 12.83 13.62
N SER A 46 16.55 13.23 13.02
CA SER A 46 15.66 14.25 13.59
C SER A 46 14.24 14.16 13.05
N SER A 47 13.27 14.69 13.81
CA SER A 47 11.87 14.76 13.40
C SER A 47 11.66 15.56 12.12
N GLU A 48 12.45 16.61 11.93
CA GLU A 48 12.37 17.51 10.78
C GLU A 48 12.87 16.82 9.50
N THR A 49 14.04 16.20 9.55
CA THR A 49 14.59 15.44 8.42
C THR A 49 13.71 14.24 8.06
N THR A 50 13.13 13.54 9.03
CA THR A 50 12.16 12.46 8.79
C THR A 50 10.89 12.95 8.10
N LYS A 51 10.32 14.08 8.55
CA LYS A 51 9.16 14.72 7.88
C LYS A 51 9.50 15.15 6.46
N ASN A 52 10.67 15.73 6.25
CA ASN A 52 11.10 16.20 4.93
C ASN A 52 11.28 15.03 3.97
N TYR A 53 11.87 13.93 4.43
CA TYR A 53 11.96 12.70 3.65
C TYR A 53 10.57 12.15 3.28
N ALA A 54 9.68 11.99 4.26
CA ALA A 54 8.31 11.50 4.02
C ALA A 54 7.53 12.44 3.07
N SER A 55 7.68 13.75 3.22
CA SER A 55 7.09 14.76 2.33
C SER A 55 7.58 14.63 0.90
N ALA A 56 8.89 14.39 0.70
CA ALA A 56 9.45 14.15 -0.62
C ALA A 56 8.83 12.90 -1.28
N LYS A 57 8.62 11.81 -0.53
CA LYS A 57 7.98 10.59 -1.07
C LYS A 57 6.52 10.84 -1.46
N ILE A 58 5.78 11.60 -0.65
CA ILE A 58 4.42 12.02 -1.01
C ILE A 58 4.42 12.94 -2.24
N ASN A 59 5.39 13.83 -2.40
CA ASN A 59 5.49 14.70 -3.57
C ASN A 59 5.78 13.88 -4.84
N ASP A 60 6.66 12.88 -4.78
CA ASP A 60 6.88 11.94 -5.89
C ASP A 60 5.59 11.20 -6.25
N LEU A 61 4.82 10.77 -5.25
CA LEU A 61 3.54 10.10 -5.44
C LEU A 61 2.50 11.03 -6.10
N LYS A 62 2.37 12.28 -5.59
CA LYS A 62 1.52 13.32 -6.19
C LYS A 62 1.90 13.58 -7.64
N TYR A 63 3.19 13.75 -7.89
CA TYR A 63 3.68 13.96 -9.24
C TYR A 63 3.26 12.77 -10.10
N SER A 64 3.53 11.54 -9.70
CA SER A 64 3.20 10.34 -10.47
C SER A 64 1.72 10.22 -10.80
N PHE A 65 0.85 10.26 -9.80
CA PHE A 65 -0.58 9.99 -9.96
C PHE A 65 -1.40 11.14 -10.54
N ALA A 66 -0.86 12.36 -10.57
CA ALA A 66 -1.59 13.49 -11.12
C ALA A 66 -1.90 13.34 -12.63
N GLU A 67 -1.25 12.43 -13.37
CA GLU A 67 -1.63 12.12 -14.76
C GLU A 67 -3.00 11.43 -14.85
N PHE A 68 -3.42 10.76 -13.78
CA PHE A 68 -4.71 10.10 -13.65
C PHE A 68 -5.77 11.00 -12.98
N GLY A 69 -5.48 12.30 -12.83
CA GLY A 69 -6.35 13.23 -12.11
C GLY A 69 -6.46 12.95 -10.59
N ILE A 70 -5.57 12.13 -10.05
CA ILE A 70 -5.54 11.77 -8.62
C ILE A 70 -4.64 12.77 -7.90
N SER A 71 -5.14 13.33 -6.79
CA SER A 71 -4.36 14.25 -5.95
C SER A 71 -4.33 13.78 -4.50
N PHE A 72 -3.27 14.18 -3.78
CA PHE A 72 -3.05 13.83 -2.39
C PHE A 72 -2.83 15.06 -1.52
N THR A 73 -3.40 15.04 -0.32
CA THR A 73 -3.21 16.07 0.71
C THR A 73 -2.67 15.40 1.98
N PRO A 74 -1.37 15.51 2.29
CA PRO A 74 -0.81 14.86 3.46
C PRO A 74 -1.17 15.61 4.75
N THR A 75 -1.48 14.85 5.80
CA THR A 75 -1.44 15.26 7.20
C THR A 75 -0.39 14.41 7.90
N PHE A 76 0.54 15.03 8.64
CA PHE A 76 1.66 14.30 9.22
C PHE A 76 1.43 14.00 10.70
N SER A 77 1.79 12.80 11.12
CA SER A 77 1.91 12.39 12.51
C SER A 77 3.24 11.66 12.67
N ILE A 78 4.22 12.31 13.32
CA ILE A 78 5.47 11.62 13.65
C ILE A 78 5.24 10.78 14.89
N ILE A 79 5.55 9.49 14.83
CA ILE A 79 5.62 8.62 15.99
C ILE A 79 7.09 8.51 16.39
N THR A 80 7.49 9.22 17.43
CA THR A 80 8.83 9.08 18.01
C THR A 80 8.87 8.06 19.15
N TYR A 81 7.73 7.49 19.54
CA TYR A 81 7.62 6.55 20.66
C TYR A 81 6.66 5.40 20.35
N ASN A 82 7.10 4.20 20.72
CA ASN A 82 6.66 2.89 20.27
C ASN A 82 7.24 2.53 18.90
N ASP A 83 8.14 1.56 18.97
CA ASP A 83 8.47 0.70 17.85
C ASP A 83 7.16 0.11 17.31
N PHE A 84 7.07 -0.05 15.99
CA PHE A 84 5.96 -0.84 15.47
C PHE A 84 6.03 -2.23 16.10
N PRO A 85 4.89 -2.94 16.30
CA PRO A 85 4.92 -4.27 16.91
C PRO A 85 5.84 -5.27 16.18
N SER A 86 6.18 -4.96 14.93
CA SER A 86 7.16 -5.69 14.13
C SER A 86 8.62 -5.47 14.53
N ASP A 87 9.01 -4.36 15.16
CA ASP A 87 10.42 -4.10 15.47
C ASP A 87 10.90 -4.91 16.69
N ASP A 88 9.97 -5.38 17.53
CA ASP A 88 10.23 -6.38 18.59
C ASP A 88 10.45 -7.79 18.03
N CYS A 89 10.27 -7.99 16.71
CA CYS A 89 10.46 -9.28 16.07
C CYS A 89 11.93 -9.44 15.62
N PRO A 90 12.63 -10.52 16.02
CA PRO A 90 14.02 -10.72 15.62
C PRO A 90 14.16 -10.89 14.10
N LEU A 91 15.16 -10.21 13.51
CA LEU A 91 15.49 -10.25 12.06
C LEU A 91 16.03 -11.61 11.55
N SER A 92 16.11 -12.60 12.45
CA SER A 92 16.69 -13.93 12.22
C SER A 92 15.86 -14.81 11.27
N PRO A 93 16.48 -15.84 10.65
CA PRO A 93 15.79 -16.78 9.79
C PRO A 93 14.59 -17.44 10.50
N LEU A 94 13.58 -17.79 9.70
CA LEU A 94 12.24 -18.27 10.06
C LEU A 94 12.16 -19.40 11.11
N SER A 95 13.28 -20.02 11.49
CA SER A 95 13.37 -21.09 12.48
C SER A 95 13.28 -20.63 13.94
N VAL A 96 13.43 -19.33 14.24
CA VAL A 96 13.42 -18.77 15.62
C VAL A 96 12.09 -18.08 15.99
N CYS A 97 11.11 -18.19 15.10
CA CYS A 97 9.79 -17.58 15.24
C CYS A 97 8.88 -18.40 16.17
N THR A 98 8.90 -18.10 17.49
CA THR A 98 7.94 -18.65 18.46
C THR A 98 6.53 -18.08 18.23
N SER A 99 5.51 -18.66 18.85
CA SER A 99 4.08 -18.37 18.63
C SER A 99 3.63 -16.90 18.76
N SER A 100 4.45 -15.99 19.28
CA SER A 100 4.23 -14.54 19.28
C SER A 100 4.62 -13.84 17.95
N CYS A 101 5.46 -14.48 17.14
CA CYS A 101 5.92 -14.06 15.82
C CYS A 101 5.85 -15.28 14.88
N ALA A 102 4.69 -15.62 14.32
CA ALA A 102 4.47 -16.95 13.71
C ALA A 102 5.12 -17.20 12.33
N SER A 103 5.31 -18.49 12.05
CA SER A 103 6.18 -19.20 11.09
C SER A 103 5.80 -19.21 9.58
N ALA A 104 6.83 -19.52 8.78
CA ALA A 104 6.97 -19.91 7.35
C ALA A 104 5.98 -19.36 6.28
N LEU A 105 6.58 -18.70 5.27
CA LEU A 105 6.00 -18.13 4.02
C LEU A 105 4.92 -17.06 4.18
N THR A 106 3.91 -17.28 5.03
CA THR A 106 2.96 -16.24 5.46
C THR A 106 3.54 -15.34 6.56
N ALA A 107 4.63 -15.74 7.20
CA ALA A 107 5.38 -14.94 8.19
C ALA A 107 5.88 -13.58 7.66
N ARG A 108 6.11 -13.46 6.35
CA ARG A 108 6.78 -12.30 5.72
C ARG A 108 5.88 -11.07 5.64
N HIS A 109 4.67 -11.23 5.10
CA HIS A 109 3.63 -10.20 5.12
C HIS A 109 3.09 -9.97 6.54
N LYS A 110 3.15 -10.97 7.44
CA LYS A 110 2.62 -10.86 8.80
C LYS A 110 3.26 -9.74 9.64
N TYR A 111 4.53 -9.39 9.42
CA TYR A 111 5.14 -8.24 10.10
C TYR A 111 4.46 -6.94 9.70
N TYR A 112 4.29 -6.73 8.39
CA TYR A 112 3.57 -5.57 7.88
C TYR A 112 2.08 -5.61 8.25
N ILE A 113 1.44 -6.79 8.27
CA ILE A 113 0.04 -6.96 8.71
C ILE A 113 -0.13 -6.61 10.21
N LYS A 114 0.82 -6.96 11.08
CA LYS A 114 0.82 -6.50 12.48
C LYS A 114 0.86 -4.98 12.55
N ASN A 115 1.68 -4.34 11.72
CA ASN A 115 1.77 -2.88 11.66
C ASN A 115 0.47 -2.27 11.14
N LEU A 116 -0.13 -2.85 10.10
CA LEU A 116 -1.44 -2.45 9.58
C LEU A 116 -2.55 -2.56 10.64
N ASN A 117 -2.59 -3.67 11.39
CA ASN A 117 -3.54 -3.86 12.49
C ASN A 117 -3.31 -2.85 13.61
N TRP A 118 -2.06 -2.61 13.97
CA TRP A 118 -1.70 -1.60 14.97
C TRP A 118 -2.11 -0.20 14.52
N LEU A 119 -1.86 0.17 13.26
CA LEU A 119 -2.32 1.44 12.67
C LEU A 119 -3.84 1.55 12.74
N SER A 120 -4.57 0.48 12.41
CA SER A 120 -6.02 0.44 12.49
C SER A 120 -6.55 0.70 13.90
N ASN A 121 -5.87 0.19 14.92
CA ASN A 121 -6.31 0.32 16.31
C ASN A 121 -5.91 1.66 16.95
N ASN A 122 -4.86 2.32 16.43
CA ASN A 122 -4.30 3.54 17.04
C ASN A 122 -4.62 4.82 16.25
N TYR A 123 -5.00 4.71 14.98
CA TYR A 123 -5.32 5.85 14.13
C TYR A 123 -6.68 5.69 13.47
N SER A 124 -7.61 6.59 13.82
CA SER A 124 -8.89 6.69 13.12
C SER A 124 -8.72 7.40 11.77
N PHE A 125 -9.56 7.03 10.81
CA PHE A 125 -9.71 7.72 9.52
C PHE A 125 -10.43 9.06 9.62
N GLN A 126 -10.68 9.61 10.82
CA GLN A 126 -11.41 10.87 10.93
C GLN A 126 -10.71 11.95 10.09
N ASN A 127 -11.39 12.40 9.04
CA ASN A 127 -10.95 13.35 8.02
C ASN A 127 -9.80 12.89 7.09
N ASN A 128 -9.44 11.60 7.09
CA ASN A 128 -8.40 11.03 6.22
C ASN A 128 -8.97 9.90 5.37
N ASN A 129 -8.62 9.85 4.10
CA ASN A 129 -9.05 8.77 3.19
C ASN A 129 -8.10 7.56 3.25
N PHE A 130 -6.89 7.75 3.76
CA PHE A 130 -5.80 6.80 3.64
C PHE A 130 -4.79 6.95 4.79
N LEU A 131 -4.25 5.84 5.29
CA LEU A 131 -3.12 5.81 6.22
C LEU A 131 -1.89 5.27 5.50
N LEU A 132 -0.78 6.04 5.51
CA LEU A 132 0.52 5.59 5.04
C LEU A 132 1.48 5.54 6.22
N ALA A 133 2.06 4.38 6.47
CA ALA A 133 3.20 4.26 7.36
C ALA A 133 4.51 4.08 6.59
N ILE A 134 5.55 4.80 7.02
CA ILE A 134 6.91 4.71 6.47
C ILE A 134 7.85 4.34 7.62
N GLN A 135 8.57 3.23 7.46
CA GLN A 135 9.51 2.71 8.45
C GLN A 135 10.94 2.59 7.88
N GLY A 136 11.95 2.65 8.75
CA GLY A 136 13.37 2.64 8.33
C GLY A 136 14.01 1.24 8.25
N ASN A 137 13.27 0.18 8.57
CA ASN A 137 13.78 -1.20 8.60
C ASN A 137 13.08 -2.08 7.57
N VAL A 138 13.84 -3.01 6.99
CA VAL A 138 13.32 -4.08 6.13
C VAL A 138 13.30 -5.38 6.94
N PHE A 139 12.15 -6.06 6.95
CA PHE A 139 12.09 -7.43 7.46
C PHE A 139 12.75 -8.36 6.44
N ASN A 140 13.61 -9.27 6.92
CA ASN A 140 14.50 -10.16 6.16
C ASN A 140 13.76 -11.14 5.21
N SER A 141 13.03 -10.59 4.25
CA SER A 141 11.91 -11.23 3.56
C SER A 141 11.77 -10.84 2.09
N GLY A 142 12.48 -9.79 1.65
CA GLY A 142 12.34 -9.20 0.33
C GLY A 142 11.06 -8.37 0.14
N ILE A 143 10.20 -8.30 1.16
CA ILE A 143 8.97 -7.49 1.15
C ILE A 143 9.32 -6.07 1.62
N LEU A 144 9.07 -5.09 0.76
CA LEU A 144 9.40 -3.68 0.99
C LEU A 144 8.15 -2.81 1.21
N GLY A 145 6.96 -3.36 0.99
CA GLY A 145 5.69 -2.70 1.25
C GLY A 145 4.56 -3.72 1.33
N VAL A 146 3.46 -3.31 1.97
CA VAL A 146 2.18 -4.04 1.96
C VAL A 146 1.02 -3.06 2.03
N THR A 147 0.03 -3.32 1.20
CA THR A 147 -1.32 -2.76 1.27
C THR A 147 -2.25 -3.76 1.96
N GLU A 148 -3.14 -3.29 2.84
CA GLU A 148 -4.04 -4.15 3.64
C GLU A 148 -4.79 -5.21 2.81
N PHE A 149 -5.33 -4.78 1.66
CA PHE A 149 -5.88 -5.59 0.59
C PHE A 149 -6.03 -4.70 -0.64
N VAL A 150 -6.33 -5.29 -1.80
CA VAL A 150 -6.61 -4.52 -3.03
C VAL A 150 -7.90 -3.73 -2.87
N GLY A 151 -7.82 -2.40 -3.01
CA GLY A 151 -8.89 -1.45 -2.68
C GLY A 151 -8.95 -1.05 -1.20
N GLY A 152 -7.99 -1.51 -0.39
CA GLY A 152 -7.82 -1.11 1.00
C GLY A 152 -7.30 0.32 1.13
N ASN A 153 -7.25 0.82 2.36
CA ASN A 153 -6.93 2.23 2.64
C ASN A 153 -5.79 2.40 3.66
N ARG A 154 -4.99 1.36 3.85
CA ARG A 154 -3.81 1.36 4.72
C ARG A 154 -2.64 0.73 4.00
N VAL A 155 -1.49 1.40 4.07
CA VAL A 155 -0.22 0.93 3.49
C VAL A 155 0.89 1.11 4.51
N VAL A 156 1.81 0.15 4.53
CA VAL A 156 3.09 0.26 5.23
C VAL A 156 4.19 0.01 4.22
N ILE A 157 5.19 0.90 4.14
CA ILE A 157 6.40 0.72 3.33
C ILE A 157 7.66 0.78 4.19
N ALA A 158 8.69 0.06 3.77
CA ALA A 158 10.04 0.12 4.30
C ALA A 158 10.97 0.93 3.39
N CYS A 159 11.69 1.86 4.02
CA CYS A 159 12.62 2.79 3.41
C CYS A 159 13.93 2.77 4.20
N PRO A 160 14.74 1.70 4.12
CA PRO A 160 16.00 1.64 4.85
C PRO A 160 16.99 2.66 4.29
N SER A 161 17.87 3.18 5.15
CA SER A 161 18.81 4.26 4.78
C SER A 161 19.79 3.91 3.67
N ASN A 162 20.01 2.62 3.42
CA ASN A 162 20.88 2.12 2.35
C ASN A 162 20.15 1.86 1.02
N GLN A 163 18.83 2.07 0.95
CA GLN A 163 18.05 1.95 -0.27
C GLN A 163 17.98 3.28 -1.01
N SER A 164 17.93 3.22 -2.34
CA SER A 164 17.81 4.44 -3.15
C SER A 164 16.43 5.09 -2.96
N ALA A 165 16.40 6.42 -2.82
CA ALA A 165 15.17 7.18 -2.68
C ALA A 165 14.20 7.00 -3.86
N ILE A 166 14.69 6.63 -5.05
CA ILE A 166 13.85 6.31 -6.21
C ILE A 166 13.14 4.98 -6.02
N LEU A 167 13.83 3.96 -5.54
CA LEU A 167 13.22 2.66 -5.25
C LEU A 167 12.10 2.79 -4.20
N ASP A 168 12.30 3.60 -3.16
CA ASP A 168 11.25 3.91 -2.18
C ASP A 168 9.99 4.49 -2.83
N SER A 169 10.17 5.41 -3.79
CA SER A 169 9.05 5.97 -4.57
C SER A 169 8.39 4.92 -5.45
N ARG A 170 9.15 3.98 -6.05
CA ARG A 170 8.57 2.90 -6.86
C ARG A 170 7.76 1.91 -6.02
N ILE A 171 8.24 1.58 -4.82
CA ILE A 171 7.48 0.76 -3.86
C ILE A 171 6.21 1.49 -3.46
N LEU A 172 6.29 2.79 -3.16
CA LEU A 172 5.10 3.57 -2.83
C LEU A 172 4.11 3.64 -4.01
N GLN A 173 4.59 3.77 -5.25
CA GLN A 173 3.74 3.70 -6.45
C GLN A 173 3.05 2.32 -6.57
N HIS A 174 3.78 1.24 -6.30
CA HIS A 174 3.26 -0.13 -6.31
C HIS A 174 2.13 -0.30 -5.29
N GLU A 175 2.41 -0.04 -4.02
CA GLU A 175 1.42 -0.19 -2.95
C GLU A 175 0.21 0.73 -3.14
N MET A 176 0.46 1.97 -3.57
CA MET A 176 -0.65 2.89 -3.80
C MET A 176 -1.53 2.46 -4.98
N SER A 177 -1.01 1.71 -5.94
CA SER A 177 -1.83 1.15 -7.02
C SER A 177 -2.80 0.08 -6.51
N HIS A 178 -2.40 -0.73 -5.51
CA HIS A 178 -3.30 -1.66 -4.83
C HIS A 178 -4.46 -0.93 -4.15
N VAL A 179 -4.23 0.24 -3.55
CA VAL A 179 -5.31 1.09 -2.98
C VAL A 179 -6.36 1.47 -4.02
N TYR A 180 -5.95 1.60 -5.29
CA TYR A 180 -6.83 1.88 -6.42
C TYR A 180 -7.35 0.63 -7.13
N GLY A 181 -7.27 -0.54 -6.50
CA GLY A 181 -7.89 -1.76 -6.99
C GLY A 181 -7.03 -2.59 -7.94
N MET A 182 -5.74 -2.27 -8.09
CA MET A 182 -4.84 -3.05 -8.95
C MET A 182 -4.32 -4.30 -8.24
N TYR A 183 -4.19 -5.39 -8.98
CA TYR A 183 -3.53 -6.61 -8.53
C TYR A 183 -2.10 -6.68 -9.07
N ASP A 184 -1.26 -7.49 -8.43
CA ASP A 184 0.06 -7.83 -8.95
C ASP A 184 -0.01 -8.60 -10.27
N GLY A 185 1.06 -8.51 -11.06
CA GLY A 185 1.25 -9.32 -12.25
C GLY A 185 0.72 -8.66 -13.52
N GLY A 186 0.19 -9.44 -14.48
CA GLY A 186 -0.41 -8.91 -15.72
C GLY A 186 0.56 -8.31 -16.76
N CYS A 187 1.84 -8.16 -16.44
CA CYS A 187 2.90 -7.64 -17.32
C CYS A 187 4.25 -8.30 -17.04
N THR A 188 5.11 -8.38 -18.06
CA THR A 188 6.54 -8.71 -17.90
C THR A 188 7.38 -7.42 -18.02
N GLY A 189 8.57 -7.40 -17.40
CA GLY A 189 9.53 -6.29 -17.50
C GLY A 189 9.50 -5.30 -16.33
N LYS A 190 10.01 -4.08 -16.56
CA LYS A 190 10.07 -3.00 -15.55
C LYS A 190 8.71 -2.29 -15.43
N CYS A 191 7.76 -3.01 -14.87
CA CYS A 191 6.38 -2.59 -14.66
C CYS A 191 6.14 -2.57 -13.15
N VAL A 192 5.62 -1.46 -12.61
CA VAL A 192 5.52 -1.31 -11.14
C VAL A 192 4.71 -2.42 -10.49
N MET A 193 3.59 -2.82 -11.10
CA MET A 193 2.71 -3.88 -10.58
C MET A 193 3.23 -5.30 -10.80
N SER A 194 4.33 -5.49 -11.53
CA SER A 194 5.02 -6.79 -11.57
C SER A 194 6.17 -6.87 -10.57
N GLY A 195 6.32 -5.88 -9.68
CA GLY A 195 7.51 -5.71 -8.84
C GLY A 195 8.76 -5.30 -9.63
N GLY A 196 8.58 -4.95 -10.90
CA GLY A 196 9.66 -4.50 -11.77
C GLY A 196 9.98 -3.03 -11.53
N PHE A 197 10.99 -2.77 -10.71
CA PHE A 197 11.43 -1.41 -10.41
C PHE A 197 12.59 -0.94 -11.31
N ASP A 198 12.68 0.38 -11.48
CA ASP A 198 13.83 1.04 -12.10
C ASP A 198 14.51 2.00 -11.12
N THR A 199 15.63 2.57 -11.56
CA THR A 199 16.36 3.63 -10.85
C THR A 199 16.23 4.98 -11.57
N THR A 200 15.31 5.10 -12.52
CA THR A 200 15.12 6.33 -13.30
C THR A 200 14.45 7.38 -12.42
N PRO A 201 14.97 8.62 -12.35
CA PRO A 201 14.34 9.68 -11.56
C PRO A 201 12.87 9.88 -11.91
N ILE A 202 12.03 10.13 -10.89
CA ILE A 202 10.58 10.39 -11.07
C ILE A 202 10.32 11.58 -11.99
N SER A 203 11.20 12.60 -11.97
CA SER A 203 11.14 13.76 -12.86
C SER A 203 11.29 13.39 -14.34
N THR A 204 12.08 12.37 -14.66
CA THR A 204 12.32 11.88 -16.02
C THR A 204 11.30 10.83 -16.42
N GLN A 205 10.96 9.92 -15.51
CA GLN A 205 10.02 8.83 -15.74
C GLN A 205 8.97 8.78 -14.63
N ARG A 206 7.95 9.61 -14.83
CA ARG A 206 6.75 9.69 -14.00
C ARG A 206 6.01 8.36 -13.89
N ASN A 207 5.90 7.70 -15.04
CA ASN A 207 5.08 6.51 -15.24
C ASN A 207 5.96 5.28 -15.52
N ILE A 208 5.81 4.26 -14.67
CA ILE A 208 6.36 2.92 -14.89
C ILE A 208 5.26 1.85 -14.90
N TRP A 209 3.99 2.24 -14.92
CA TRP A 209 2.89 1.35 -15.21
C TRP A 209 2.95 0.98 -16.68
N CYS A 210 2.93 -0.31 -16.99
CA CYS A 210 2.77 -0.73 -18.38
C CYS A 210 1.36 -0.36 -18.87
N SER A 211 1.14 -0.40 -20.19
CA SER A 211 -0.14 -0.08 -20.81
C SER A 211 -1.33 -0.84 -20.21
N TYR A 212 -1.13 -2.08 -19.77
CA TYR A 212 -2.18 -2.88 -19.12
C TYR A 212 -2.63 -2.26 -17.79
N HIS A 213 -1.72 -1.86 -16.90
CA HIS A 213 -2.07 -1.22 -15.62
C HIS A 213 -2.46 0.24 -15.79
N TYR A 214 -1.81 0.95 -16.71
CA TYR A 214 -2.13 2.34 -17.01
C TYR A 214 -3.63 2.50 -17.33
N ASN A 215 -4.16 1.61 -18.17
CA ASN A 215 -5.57 1.64 -18.57
C ASN A 215 -6.56 1.24 -17.47
N GLN A 216 -6.09 0.76 -16.32
CA GLN A 216 -6.94 0.45 -15.17
C GLN A 216 -7.19 1.69 -14.29
N PHE A 217 -6.38 2.76 -14.40
CA PHE A 217 -6.64 4.03 -13.71
C PHE A 217 -7.68 4.91 -14.41
N ILE A 218 -7.93 4.67 -15.70
CA ILE A 218 -8.83 5.49 -16.51
C ILE A 218 -10.25 4.93 -16.34
N PRO A 219 -11.19 5.68 -15.76
CA PRO A 219 -12.58 5.25 -15.69
C PRO A 219 -13.12 5.05 -17.12
N ARG A 220 -13.70 3.87 -17.37
CA ARG A 220 -14.38 3.54 -18.64
C ARG A 220 -15.83 3.99 -18.62
#